data_AF-A0A0S4LMH4-F1
#
_entry.id   AF-A0A0S4LMH4-F1
#
_cell.length_a   1.000
_cell.length_b   1.000
_cell.length_c   1.000
_cell.angle_alpha   90.00
_cell.angle_beta   90.00
_cell.angle_gamma   90.00
#
_symmetry.space_group_name_H-M   'P 1'
#
loop_
_entity.id
_entity.type
_entity.pdbx_description
1 polymer ?
#
loop_
_entity_poly.entity_id
_entity_poly.type
_entity_poly.pdbx_seq_one_letter_code
_entity_poly.pdbx_strand_id
1 'polypeptide(L)' 'MSSHQEGYPFEVVVSDDPHRTSVVLADQIKSLDWRTRQAVKKGVVSSAVLAETLSKLQTLL' A
#
# COMPACT_ATOMS: atom_id res chain seq x y z
N MET A 1 1.09 2.02 -6.23
CA MET A 1 1.94 0.83 -6.08
C MET A 1 3.24 1.12 -6.79
N SER A 2 4.31 1.37 -6.03
CA SER A 2 5.68 1.42 -6.55
C SER A 2 6.35 0.07 -6.26
N SER A 3 7.21 -0.38 -7.17
CA SER A 3 8.02 -1.60 -7.05
C SER A 3 9.47 -1.29 -6.68
N HIS A 4 9.71 -0.13 -6.08
CA HIS A 4 11.01 0.30 -5.57
C HIS A 4 10.82 0.63 -4.09
N GLN A 5 11.63 0.01 -3.24
CA GLN A 5 11.69 0.27 -1.80
C GLN A 5 12.82 1.27 -1.59
N GLU A 6 12.50 2.53 -1.38
CA GLU A 6 13.48 3.61 -1.21
C GLU A 6 13.81 3.86 0.27
N GLY A 7 13.26 3.06 1.19
CA GLY A 7 13.45 3.24 2.63
C GLY A 7 12.62 4.38 3.21
N TYR A 8 11.51 4.71 2.55
CA TYR A 8 10.63 5.82 2.95
C TYR A 8 9.80 5.44 4.19
N PRO A 9 9.67 6.31 5.20
CA PRO A 9 9.03 5.96 6.48
C PRO A 9 7.55 5.55 6.35
N PHE A 10 6.88 5.95 5.26
CA PHE A 10 5.48 5.60 4.99
C PHE A 10 5.30 4.42 4.02
N GLU A 11 6.40 3.78 3.60
CA GLU A 11 6.34 2.50 2.87
C GLU A 11 5.97 1.37 3.82
N VAL A 12 5.00 0.54 3.41
CA VAL A 12 4.61 -0.69 4.10
C VAL A 12 4.77 -1.86 3.13
N VAL A 13 5.61 -2.83 3.49
CA VAL A 13 5.92 -3.98 2.63
C VAL A 13 4.74 -4.96 2.64
N VAL A 14 4.18 -5.25 1.46
CA VAL A 14 3.02 -6.16 1.31
C VAL A 14 3.44 -7.62 1.21
N SER A 15 4.60 -7.87 0.62
CA SER A 15 5.12 -9.21 0.39
C SER A 15 6.63 -9.15 0.37
N ASP A 16 7.23 -10.04 1.16
CA ASP A 16 8.68 -10.21 1.29
C ASP A 16 9.24 -11.18 0.21
N ASP A 17 8.49 -11.32 -0.89
CA ASP A 17 8.93 -12.14 -2.02
C ASP A 17 10.08 -11.40 -2.73
N PRO A 18 11.31 -11.95 -2.74
CA PRO A 18 12.49 -11.27 -3.26
C PRO A 18 12.40 -10.98 -4.78
N HIS A 19 11.45 -11.59 -5.49
CA HIS A 19 11.20 -11.32 -6.90
C HIS A 19 10.03 -10.34 -7.15
N ARG A 20 9.25 -10.00 -6.11
CA ARG A 20 8.08 -9.10 -6.20
C ARG A 20 7.90 -8.27 -4.94
N THR A 21 8.93 -7.50 -4.57
CA THR A 21 8.79 -6.47 -3.52
C THR A 21 7.74 -5.45 -3.94
N SER A 22 6.63 -5.44 -3.21
CA SER A 22 5.52 -4.49 -3.42
C SER A 22 5.31 -3.72 -2.14
N VAL A 23 5.30 -2.39 -2.24
CA VAL A 23 5.07 -1.50 -1.10
C VAL A 23 3.75 -0.73 -1.24
N VAL A 24 3.06 -0.55 -0.12
CA VAL A 24 1.98 0.44 0.04
C VAL A 24 2.60 1.74 0.52
N LEU A 25 2.19 2.86 -0.07
CA LEU A 25 2.56 4.20 0.37
C LEU A 25 1.39 4.76 1.17
N ALA A 26 1.54 4.84 2.49
CA ALA A 26 0.47 5.27 3.39
C ALA A 26 0.14 6.77 3.23
N ASP A 27 1.08 7.57 2.73
CA ASP A 27 0.97 9.01 2.51
C ASP A 27 0.29 9.38 1.18
N GLN A 28 0.33 8.49 0.18
CA GLN A 28 -0.21 8.77 -1.16
C GLN A 28 -1.69 8.38 -1.32
N ILE A 29 -2.52 8.86 -0.41
CA ILE A 29 -3.97 8.59 -0.42
C ILE A 29 -4.61 9.34 -1.60
N LYS A 30 -5.43 8.64 -2.39
CA LYS A 30 -6.19 9.23 -3.50
C LYS A 30 -7.64 8.74 -3.47
N SER A 31 -8.58 9.66 -3.66
CA SER A 31 -9.98 9.33 -3.91
C SER A 31 -10.15 9.04 -5.41
N LEU A 32 -10.61 7.84 -5.75
CA LEU A 32 -10.70 7.33 -7.12
C LEU A 32 -12.05 6.65 -7.31
N ASP A 33 -12.72 6.92 -8.44
CA ASP A 33 -13.89 6.14 -8.83
C ASP A 33 -13.47 4.81 -9.45
N TRP A 34 -13.45 3.77 -8.63
CA TRP A 34 -13.03 2.43 -9.03
C TRP A 34 -13.99 1.76 -10.01
N ARG A 35 -15.27 2.18 -10.05
CA ARG A 35 -16.29 1.60 -10.96
C ARG A 35 -16.09 2.12 -12.37
N THR A 36 -15.97 3.44 -12.52
CA THR A 36 -15.69 4.07 -13.82
C THR A 36 -14.33 3.65 -14.37
N ARG A 37 -13.36 3.37 -13.49
CA ARG A 37 -12.00 2.91 -13.86
C ARG A 37 -11.88 1.39 -14.01
N GLN A 38 -12.97 0.63 -13.85
CA GLN A 38 -12.99 -0.84 -13.96
C GLN A 38 -11.87 -1.52 -13.15
N ALA A 39 -11.65 -1.07 -11.92
CA ALA A 39 -10.60 -1.61 -11.08
C ALA A 39 -10.85 -3.10 -10.77
N VAL A 40 -9.84 -3.94 -11.01
CA VAL A 40 -9.91 -5.39 -10.75
C VAL A 40 -9.18 -5.72 -9.44
N LYS A 41 -9.79 -6.58 -8.63
CA LYS A 41 -9.18 -7.08 -7.39
C LYS A 41 -7.95 -7.92 -7.73
N LYS A 42 -6.75 -7.39 -7.45
CA LYS A 42 -5.47 -8.08 -7.66
C LYS A 42 -5.15 -9.13 -6.58
N GLY A 43 -5.69 -8.95 -5.37
CA GLY A 43 -5.40 -9.81 -4.23
C GLY A 43 -5.93 -9.24 -2.92
N VAL A 44 -5.47 -9.80 -1.81
CA VAL A 44 -5.76 -9.32 -0.45
C VAL A 44 -4.44 -9.25 0.30
N VAL A 45 -4.22 -8.17 1.04
CA VAL A 45 -3.05 -8.01 1.91
C VAL A 45 -3.32 -8.61 3.29
N SER A 46 -2.28 -8.94 4.05
CA SER A 46 -2.46 -9.41 5.42
C SER A 46 -3.02 -8.30 6.32
N SER A 47 -3.69 -8.70 7.41
CA SER A 47 -4.20 -7.75 8.41
C SER A 47 -3.09 -6.92 9.06
N ALA A 48 -1.88 -7.48 9.19
CA ALA A 48 -0.72 -6.76 9.71
C ALA A 48 -0.32 -5.59 8.81
N VAL A 49 -0.25 -5.81 7.50
CA VAL A 49 0.05 -4.77 6.50
C VAL A 49 -1.01 -3.68 6.50
N LEU A 50 -2.29 -4.07 6.61
CA LEU A 50 -3.38 -3.11 6.70
C LEU A 50 -3.28 -2.25 7.97
N ALA A 51 -3.01 -2.87 9.12
CA ALA A 51 -2.88 -2.17 10.40
C ALA A 51 -1.70 -1.20 10.40
N GLU A 52 -0.54 -1.61 9.87
CA GLU A 52 0.63 -0.73 9.74
C GLU A 52 0.35 0.47 8.83
N THR A 53 -0.32 0.24 7.71
CA THR A 53 -0.72 1.32 6.78
C THR A 53 -1.64 2.32 7.48
N LEU A 54 -2.63 1.86 8.25
CA LEU A 54 -3.53 2.73 8.99
C LEU A 54 -2.84 3.49 10.12
N SER A 55 -1.94 2.84 10.86
CA SER A 55 -1.14 3.52 11.90
C SER A 55 -0.27 4.63 11.32
N LYS A 56 0.41 4.36 10.20
CA LYS A 56 1.20 5.37 9.47
C LYS A 56 0.34 6.48 8.86
N LEU A 57 -0.90 6.18 8.49
CA LEU A 57 -1.85 7.17 8.00
C LEU A 57 -2.36 8.07 9.12
N GLN A 58 -2.57 7.52 10.31
CA GLN A 58 -2.96 8.28 11.51
C GLN A 58 -1.90 9.28 11.96
N THR A 59 -0.60 9.05 11.68
CA THR A 59 0.44 10.04 12.01
C THR A 59 0.45 11.25 11.07
N LEU A 60 -0.30 11.21 9.97
CA LEU A 60 -0.45 12.31 8.99
C LEU A 60 -1.74 13.12 9.18
N LEU A 61 -2.63 12.71 10.09
CA LEU A 61 -3.91 13.37 10.43
C LEU A 61 -3.82 14.09 11.77
#